data_AF-A0A831XI72-F1
#
_entry.id   AF-A0A831XI72-F1
#
_cell.length_a   1.000
_cell.length_b   1.000
_cell.length_c   1.000
_cell.angle_alpha   90.00
_cell.angle_beta   90.00
_cell.angle_gamma   90.00
#
_symmetry.space_group_name_H-M   'P 1'
#
loop_
_entity.id
_entity.type
_entity.pdbx_description
1 polymer ?
#
loop_
_entity_poly.entity_id
_entity_poly.type
_entity_poly.pdbx_seq_one_letter_code
_entity_poly.pdbx_strand_id
1 'polypeptide(L)'
;MRHLGTLRGVAALGLSGLALAEGVNGADTAWMLVSTALVLLMTPALAFFYGGLVRSKNALNTMMMSFAALAFVGVGWALLGYTLAFGDGGRFLGSLQHLFLKGVGLEAKGTIPHVLFLAFQGTFAIITAALVSGSVVERMRFPAYLAFLTLWGLLVYAPVAHWVWGGGFLGALGALDFAGGTVVHINAGVAGLVAALALGPRKDFGRQAILPHSVPLTLLGAALLWFGWFGFNGGSALAAN
;
A
#
# COMPACT_ATOMS: atom_id res chain seq x y z
N MET A 1 59.14 -14.17 33.64
CA MET A 1 58.70 -12.80 33.29
C MET A 1 58.81 -12.60 31.78
N ARG A 2 57.63 -12.57 31.13
CA ARG A 2 57.24 -11.75 29.97
C ARG A 2 58.13 -11.74 28.70
N HIS A 3 57.89 -12.71 27.82
CA HIS A 3 57.98 -12.51 26.36
C HIS A 3 56.78 -13.21 25.71
N LEU A 4 55.72 -12.46 25.42
CA LEU A 4 54.61 -12.81 24.52
C LEU A 4 53.66 -11.59 24.49
N GLY A 5 53.76 -10.75 23.46
CA GLY A 5 52.97 -9.52 23.43
C GLY A 5 53.10 -8.67 22.17
N THR A 6 53.20 -9.29 20.99
CA THR A 6 53.23 -8.56 19.71
C THR A 6 52.48 -9.31 18.62
N LEU A 7 51.20 -9.62 18.86
CA LEU A 7 50.27 -10.11 17.82
C LEU A 7 48.81 -9.66 18.13
N ARG A 8 48.60 -8.37 18.43
CA ARG A 8 47.26 -7.77 18.57
C ARG A 8 46.98 -6.64 17.57
N GLY A 9 47.66 -6.66 16.42
CA GLY A 9 47.64 -5.52 15.48
C GLY A 9 46.85 -5.67 14.18
N VAL A 10 46.34 -6.85 13.81
CA VAL A 10 45.84 -7.05 12.42
C VAL A 10 44.46 -7.73 12.33
N ALA A 11 43.79 -8.04 13.44
CA ALA A 11 42.51 -8.75 13.43
C ALA A 11 41.26 -7.84 13.45
N ALA A 12 41.30 -6.65 12.84
CA ALA A 12 40.15 -5.73 12.80
C ALA A 12 39.76 -5.26 11.37
N LEU A 13 40.23 -5.95 10.33
CA LEU A 13 39.94 -5.60 8.92
C LEU A 13 39.04 -6.61 8.20
N GLY A 14 38.31 -7.45 8.93
CA GLY A 14 37.33 -8.37 8.37
C GLY A 14 36.02 -8.26 9.14
N LEU A 15 34.94 -7.91 8.44
CA LEU A 15 33.56 -7.75 8.91
C LEU A 15 33.20 -6.38 9.53
N SER A 16 33.40 -5.29 8.78
CA SER A 16 32.40 -4.21 8.83
C SER A 16 31.15 -4.70 8.09
N GLY A 17 30.44 -5.67 8.70
CA GLY A 17 29.06 -5.95 8.29
C GLY A 17 28.30 -4.64 8.29
N LEU A 18 27.48 -4.40 7.27
CA LEU A 18 26.60 -3.24 7.15
C LEU A 18 26.05 -2.87 8.52
N ALA A 19 26.63 -1.84 9.16
CA ALA A 19 26.12 -1.36 10.42
C ALA A 19 24.76 -0.76 10.09
N LEU A 20 23.70 -1.50 10.42
CA LEU A 20 22.34 -0.99 10.35
C LEU A 20 22.29 0.30 11.17
N ALA A 21 21.53 1.29 10.71
CA ALA A 21 21.34 2.53 11.46
C ALA A 21 20.93 2.19 12.90
N GLU A 22 21.42 2.97 13.86
CA GLU A 22 21.13 2.75 15.28
C GLU A 22 19.61 2.63 15.52
N GLY A 23 19.17 1.56 16.17
CA GLY A 23 17.76 1.26 16.40
C GLY A 23 17.08 0.35 15.36
N VAL A 24 17.72 0.05 14.23
CA VAL A 24 17.17 -0.87 13.22
C VAL A 24 17.46 -2.34 13.57
N ASN A 25 16.42 -3.17 13.53
CA ASN A 25 16.49 -4.62 13.69
C ASN A 25 16.49 -5.31 12.32
N GLY A 26 17.48 -6.18 12.07
CA GLY A 26 17.61 -6.88 10.80
C GLY A 26 16.50 -7.89 10.51
N ALA A 27 15.96 -8.56 11.53
CA ALA A 27 14.87 -9.52 11.37
C ALA A 27 13.55 -8.83 11.04
N ASP A 28 13.22 -7.75 11.76
CA ASP A 28 12.04 -6.92 11.47
C ASP A 28 12.16 -6.32 10.06
N THR A 29 13.34 -5.83 9.69
CA THR A 29 13.60 -5.29 8.35
C THR A 29 13.38 -6.36 7.27
N ALA A 30 13.89 -7.57 7.47
CA ALA A 30 13.69 -8.68 6.52
C ALA A 30 12.21 -9.05 6.38
N TRP A 31 11.51 -9.18 7.51
CA TRP A 31 10.07 -9.45 7.53
C TRP A 31 9.27 -8.36 6.81
N MET A 32 9.63 -7.10 7.04
CA MET A 32 8.94 -5.96 6.42
C MET A 32 9.25 -5.81 4.93
N LEU A 33 10.44 -6.17 4.46
CA LEU A 33 10.75 -6.24 3.03
C LEU A 33 9.89 -7.31 2.34
N VAL A 34 9.80 -8.51 2.92
CA VAL A 34 8.96 -9.59 2.41
C VAL A 34 7.49 -9.20 2.44
N SER A 35 7.01 -8.66 3.56
CA SER A 35 5.64 -8.20 3.71
C SER A 35 5.28 -7.12 2.68
N THR A 36 6.17 -6.14 2.47
CA THR A 36 5.99 -5.11 1.44
C THR A 36 5.88 -5.73 0.05
N ALA A 37 6.73 -6.69 -0.31
CA ALA A 37 6.65 -7.38 -1.59
C ALA A 37 5.34 -8.18 -1.76
N LEU A 38 4.90 -8.86 -0.70
CA LEU A 38 3.63 -9.60 -0.68
C LEU A 38 2.43 -8.67 -0.87
N VAL A 39 2.39 -7.51 -0.21
CA VAL A 39 1.30 -6.54 -0.41
C VAL A 39 1.37 -5.90 -1.80
N LEU A 40 2.56 -5.59 -2.30
CA LEU A 40 2.72 -5.05 -3.64
C LEU A 40 2.18 -6.02 -4.71
N LEU A 41 2.40 -7.34 -4.53
CA LEU A 41 1.86 -8.40 -5.38
C LEU A 41 0.32 -8.42 -5.42
N MET A 42 -0.35 -7.94 -4.37
CA MET A 42 -1.82 -7.88 -4.34
C MET A 42 -2.38 -7.00 -5.46
N THR A 43 -1.65 -5.98 -5.94
CA THR A 43 -2.15 -5.08 -6.99
C THR A 43 -2.18 -5.74 -8.37
N PRO A 44 -1.12 -6.42 -8.84
CA PRO A 44 -1.21 -7.32 -9.99
C PRO A 44 -2.21 -8.47 -9.80
N ALA A 45 -2.31 -9.03 -8.59
CA ALA A 45 -3.31 -10.06 -8.29
C ALA A 45 -4.75 -9.55 -8.48
N LEU A 46 -5.01 -8.31 -8.06
CA LEU A 46 -6.29 -7.63 -8.29
C LEU A 46 -6.58 -7.43 -9.78
N ALA A 47 -5.54 -7.15 -10.58
CA ALA A 47 -5.67 -7.06 -12.03
C ALA A 47 -6.22 -8.38 -12.61
N PHE A 48 -5.70 -9.53 -12.18
CA PHE A 48 -6.23 -10.83 -12.58
C PHE A 48 -7.64 -11.08 -12.04
N PHE A 49 -7.89 -10.74 -10.78
CA PHE A 49 -9.17 -10.92 -10.12
C PHE A 49 -10.30 -10.18 -10.85
N TYR A 50 -10.17 -8.87 -11.01
CA TYR A 50 -11.17 -8.08 -11.74
C TYR A 50 -11.12 -8.31 -13.25
N GLY A 51 -9.94 -8.55 -13.83
CA GLY A 51 -9.79 -8.89 -15.23
C GLY A 51 -10.64 -10.10 -15.62
N GLY A 52 -10.60 -11.17 -14.83
CA GLY A 52 -11.39 -12.39 -15.09
C GLY A 52 -12.90 -12.22 -14.92
N LEU A 53 -13.33 -11.31 -14.02
CA LEU A 53 -14.74 -11.02 -13.73
C LEU A 53 -15.43 -10.16 -14.79
N VAL A 54 -14.67 -9.45 -15.62
CA VAL A 54 -15.24 -8.63 -16.68
C VAL A 54 -15.39 -9.41 -17.99
N ARG A 55 -15.95 -8.76 -18.99
CA ARG A 55 -16.01 -9.29 -20.35
C ARG A 55 -14.64 -9.21 -21.01
N SER A 56 -14.33 -10.16 -21.89
CA SER A 56 -13.03 -10.28 -22.57
C SER A 56 -12.59 -8.97 -23.24
N LYS A 57 -13.52 -8.27 -23.91
CA LYS A 57 -13.27 -6.98 -24.56
C LYS A 57 -12.77 -5.87 -23.61
N ASN A 58 -13.02 -5.99 -22.31
CA ASN A 58 -12.68 -5.01 -21.28
C ASN A 58 -11.58 -5.50 -20.32
N ALA A 59 -11.09 -6.73 -20.49
CA ALA A 59 -10.10 -7.33 -19.61
C ALA A 59 -8.80 -6.51 -19.55
N LEU A 60 -8.25 -6.15 -20.71
CA LEU A 60 -7.03 -5.35 -20.80
C LEU A 60 -7.17 -4.01 -20.05
N ASN A 61 -8.24 -3.26 -20.32
CA ASN A 61 -8.47 -1.98 -19.65
C ASN A 61 -8.61 -2.15 -18.12
N THR A 62 -9.31 -3.20 -17.68
CA THR A 62 -9.51 -3.50 -16.26
C THR A 62 -8.21 -3.85 -15.56
N MET A 63 -7.35 -4.65 -16.20
CA MET A 63 -6.03 -4.95 -15.68
C MET A 63 -5.17 -3.68 -15.59
N MET A 64 -5.20 -2.85 -16.64
CA MET A 64 -4.47 -1.57 -16.67
C MET A 64 -4.94 -0.59 -15.59
N MET A 65 -6.21 -0.63 -15.17
CA MET A 65 -6.69 0.18 -14.05
C MET A 65 -6.01 -0.19 -12.72
N SER A 66 -5.62 -1.45 -12.53
CA SER A 66 -4.86 -1.88 -11.34
C SER A 66 -3.38 -1.49 -11.46
N PHE A 67 -2.74 -1.74 -12.61
CA PHE A 67 -1.34 -1.36 -12.83
C PHE A 67 -1.12 0.16 -12.80
N ALA A 68 -2.08 0.95 -13.27
CA ALA A 68 -2.00 2.40 -13.19
C ALA A 68 -1.97 2.91 -11.74
N ALA A 69 -2.61 2.21 -10.80
CA ALA A 69 -2.55 2.59 -9.39
C ALA A 69 -1.12 2.50 -8.83
N LEU A 70 -0.33 1.49 -9.23
CA LEU A 70 1.08 1.37 -8.82
C LEU A 70 1.87 2.65 -9.16
N ALA A 71 1.66 3.19 -10.36
CA ALA A 71 2.36 4.40 -10.81
C ALA A 71 1.78 5.67 -10.19
N PHE A 72 0.49 5.93 -10.38
CA PHE A 72 -0.12 7.22 -10.03
C PHE A 72 -0.28 7.39 -8.51
N VAL A 73 -0.72 6.35 -7.82
CA VAL A 73 -0.87 6.38 -6.36
C VAL A 73 0.48 6.20 -5.70
N GLY A 74 1.35 5.34 -6.22
CA GLY A 74 2.71 5.19 -5.68
C GLY A 74 3.53 6.49 -5.75
N VAL A 75 3.52 7.17 -6.89
CA VAL A 75 4.19 8.48 -7.04
C VAL A 75 3.49 9.54 -6.18
N GLY A 76 2.16 9.66 -6.24
CA GLY A 76 1.41 10.61 -5.41
C GLY A 76 1.67 10.42 -3.92
N TRP A 77 1.74 9.17 -3.47
CA TRP A 77 2.09 8.80 -2.10
C TRP A 77 3.49 9.26 -1.71
N ALA A 78 4.50 8.91 -2.51
CA ALA A 78 5.89 9.28 -2.22
C ALA A 78 6.10 10.80 -2.19
N LEU A 79 5.49 11.55 -3.12
CA LEU A 79 5.70 13.00 -3.22
C LEU A 79 4.92 13.79 -2.16
N LEU A 80 3.71 13.34 -1.79
CA LEU A 80 2.81 14.11 -0.92
C LEU A 80 1.99 13.23 0.05
N GLY A 81 1.42 12.11 -0.40
CA GLY A 81 0.48 11.32 0.43
C GLY A 81 1.09 10.83 1.74
N TYR A 82 2.36 10.42 1.74
CA TYR A 82 3.04 9.93 2.94
C TYR A 82 3.12 10.99 4.04
N THR A 83 3.50 12.24 3.69
CA THR A 83 3.59 13.31 4.69
C THR A 83 2.22 13.70 5.23
N LEU A 84 1.18 13.69 4.38
CA LEU A 84 -0.20 13.95 4.80
C LEU A 84 -0.75 12.86 5.74
N ALA A 85 -0.29 11.62 5.59
CA ALA A 85 -0.70 10.50 6.42
C ALA A 85 0.10 10.41 7.73
N PHE A 86 1.44 10.52 7.65
CA PHE A 86 2.36 10.13 8.73
C PHE A 86 3.35 11.22 9.17
N GLY A 87 3.18 12.46 8.72
CA GLY A 87 3.89 13.61 9.29
C GLY A 87 3.25 14.10 10.60
N ASP A 88 4.02 14.78 11.45
CA ASP A 88 3.56 15.28 12.75
C ASP A 88 2.54 16.42 12.58
N GLY A 89 1.26 16.05 12.56
CA GLY A 89 0.16 16.95 12.23
C GLY A 89 -0.88 17.12 13.33
N GLY A 90 -2.06 17.57 12.92
CA GLY A 90 -3.20 17.80 13.82
C GLY A 90 -4.09 16.57 13.93
N ARG A 91 -5.34 16.77 14.33
CA ARG A 91 -6.32 15.68 14.49
C ARG A 91 -6.77 15.04 13.16
N PHE A 92 -6.67 15.79 12.06
CA PHE A 92 -7.30 15.44 10.78
C PHE A 92 -6.33 15.22 9.63
N LEU A 93 -5.09 15.72 9.75
CA LEU A 93 -4.10 15.65 8.68
C LEU A 93 -2.70 15.76 9.29
N GLY A 94 -1.75 15.05 8.68
CA GLY A 94 -0.32 15.19 8.93
C GLY A 94 0.23 16.57 8.52
N SER A 95 1.54 16.74 8.67
CA SER A 95 2.25 17.94 8.24
C SER A 95 2.86 17.80 6.84
N LEU A 96 3.59 18.83 6.40
CA LEU A 96 4.38 18.80 5.16
C LEU A 96 5.87 18.52 5.39
N GLN A 97 6.25 18.00 6.55
CA GLN A 97 7.65 17.82 6.92
C GLN A 97 8.40 16.80 6.04
N HIS A 98 7.69 15.81 5.51
CA HIS A 98 8.21 14.77 4.62
C HIS A 98 7.83 14.98 3.15
N LEU A 99 7.46 16.21 2.78
CA LEU A 99 7.16 16.55 1.39
C LEU A 99 8.36 16.22 0.49
N PHE A 100 8.10 15.58 -0.67
CA PHE A 100 9.15 15.09 -1.57
C PHE A 100 10.19 14.20 -0.89
N LEU A 101 9.76 13.35 0.06
CA LEU A 101 10.62 12.43 0.81
C LEU A 101 11.66 13.11 1.69
N LYS A 102 11.48 14.39 2.03
CA LYS A 102 12.41 15.12 2.91
C LYS A 102 12.52 14.42 4.27
N GLY A 103 13.74 14.04 4.65
CA GLY A 103 13.99 13.35 5.92
C GLY A 103 13.33 11.97 6.00
N VAL A 104 13.17 11.29 4.85
CA VAL A 104 12.80 9.88 4.79
C VAL A 104 13.95 9.10 4.17
N GLY A 105 14.69 8.37 5.00
CA GLY A 105 15.88 7.63 4.61
C GLY A 105 16.03 6.30 5.36
N LEU A 106 17.27 5.97 5.69
CA LEU A 106 17.62 4.70 6.37
C LEU A 106 17.59 4.82 7.90
N GLU A 107 17.27 5.99 8.45
CA GLU A 107 17.05 6.19 9.88
C GLU A 107 15.91 5.30 10.40
N ALA A 108 15.98 4.94 11.67
CA ALA A 108 14.99 4.07 12.28
C ALA A 108 13.63 4.79 12.45
N LYS A 109 12.55 4.13 12.03
CA LYS A 109 11.17 4.42 12.42
C LYS A 109 10.62 3.20 13.15
N GLY A 110 10.60 3.26 14.48
CA GLY A 110 10.47 2.05 15.30
C GLY A 110 11.75 1.21 15.17
N THR A 111 11.62 -0.05 14.77
CA THR A 111 12.74 -0.98 14.59
C THR A 111 13.12 -1.22 13.11
N ILE A 112 12.53 -0.48 12.16
CA ILE A 112 12.76 -0.64 10.72
C ILE A 112 13.21 0.67 10.07
N PRO A 113 13.85 0.64 8.88
CA PRO A 113 14.18 1.86 8.15
C PRO A 113 12.93 2.68 7.80
N HIS A 114 13.01 3.99 7.93
CA HIS A 114 11.90 4.91 7.66
C HIS A 114 11.39 4.79 6.22
N VAL A 115 12.30 4.65 5.25
CA VAL A 115 11.94 4.40 3.84
C VAL A 115 11.18 3.09 3.64
N LEU A 116 11.47 2.06 4.46
CA LEU A 116 10.74 0.79 4.42
C LEU A 116 9.33 0.94 4.97
N PHE A 117 9.16 1.68 6.07
CA PHE A 117 7.83 2.03 6.58
C PHE A 117 7.01 2.80 5.53
N LEU A 118 7.62 3.78 4.85
CA LEU A 118 6.97 4.52 3.76
C LEU A 118 6.54 3.59 2.62
N ALA A 119 7.42 2.69 2.20
CA ALA A 119 7.16 1.75 1.12
C ALA A 119 6.01 0.80 1.48
N PHE A 120 6.08 0.19 2.67
CA PHE A 120 5.03 -0.69 3.17
C PHE A 120 3.67 0.00 3.19
N GLN A 121 3.57 1.17 3.82
CA GLN A 121 2.31 1.94 3.85
C GLN A 121 1.84 2.39 2.46
N GLY A 122 2.77 2.67 1.54
CA GLY A 122 2.46 2.99 0.16
C GLY A 122 1.77 1.84 -0.58
N THR A 123 2.10 0.60 -0.26
CA THR A 123 1.40 -0.56 -0.87
C THR A 123 -0.07 -0.63 -0.48
N PHE A 124 -0.43 -0.22 0.75
CA PHE A 124 -1.81 -0.12 1.20
C PHE A 124 -2.56 0.98 0.46
N ALA A 125 -1.92 2.14 0.27
CA ALA A 125 -2.51 3.24 -0.53
C ALA A 125 -2.84 2.79 -1.96
N ILE A 126 -1.87 2.11 -2.59
CA ILE A 126 -2.01 1.59 -3.96
C ILE A 126 -3.15 0.60 -4.07
N ILE A 127 -3.16 -0.46 -3.25
CA ILE A 127 -4.20 -1.51 -3.36
C ILE A 127 -5.57 -0.95 -3.03
N THR A 128 -5.68 -0.05 -2.06
CA THR A 128 -6.96 0.57 -1.67
C THR A 128 -7.58 1.35 -2.82
N ALA A 129 -6.79 2.22 -3.45
CA ALA A 129 -7.27 3.01 -4.57
C ALA A 129 -7.60 2.10 -5.79
N ALA A 130 -6.79 1.06 -6.03
CA ALA A 130 -7.03 0.10 -7.09
C ALA A 130 -8.32 -0.71 -6.90
N LEU A 131 -8.74 -1.01 -5.65
CA LEU A 131 -9.98 -1.72 -5.35
C LEU A 131 -11.22 -1.01 -5.91
N VAL A 132 -11.21 0.32 -5.96
CA VAL A 132 -12.31 1.13 -6.50
C VAL A 132 -12.58 0.82 -7.98
N SER A 133 -11.57 0.40 -8.74
CA SER A 133 -11.70 0.07 -10.17
C SER A 133 -12.86 -0.89 -10.46
N GLY A 134 -13.06 -1.91 -9.62
CA GLY A 134 -14.10 -2.92 -9.81
C GLY A 134 -15.51 -2.34 -9.90
N SER A 135 -15.76 -1.20 -9.26
CA SER A 135 -17.07 -0.51 -9.26
C SER A 135 -17.28 0.40 -10.48
N VAL A 136 -16.20 0.94 -11.06
CA VAL A 136 -16.23 1.96 -12.13
C VAL A 136 -15.87 1.42 -13.51
N VAL A 137 -15.40 0.17 -13.55
CA VAL A 137 -15.07 -0.58 -14.77
C VAL A 137 -16.24 -0.57 -15.76
N GLU A 138 -15.89 -0.32 -17.03
CA GLU A 138 -16.80 -0.11 -18.18
C GLU A 138 -17.64 1.19 -18.13
N ARG A 139 -17.47 2.03 -17.10
CA ARG A 139 -18.31 3.24 -16.89
C ARG A 139 -17.50 4.54 -16.82
N MET A 140 -16.20 4.46 -16.54
CA MET A 140 -15.32 5.61 -16.41
C MET A 140 -14.27 5.65 -17.51
N ARG A 141 -14.01 6.83 -18.08
CA ARG A 141 -12.90 7.04 -19.02
C ARG A 141 -11.57 6.89 -18.29
N PHE A 142 -10.59 6.25 -18.93
CA PHE A 142 -9.30 5.96 -18.30
C PHE A 142 -8.58 7.20 -17.73
N PRO A 143 -8.46 8.36 -18.44
CA PRO A 143 -7.84 9.55 -17.86
C PRO A 143 -8.59 10.11 -16.64
N ALA A 144 -9.92 10.03 -16.65
CA ALA A 144 -10.72 10.45 -15.49
C ALA A 144 -10.45 9.52 -14.29
N TYR A 145 -10.27 8.22 -14.53
CA TYR A 145 -9.90 7.26 -13.51
C TYR A 145 -8.49 7.51 -12.95
N LEU A 146 -7.51 7.89 -13.78
CA LEU A 146 -6.16 8.27 -13.31
C LEU A 146 -6.20 9.51 -12.40
N ALA A 147 -6.97 10.53 -12.80
CA ALA A 147 -7.18 11.72 -11.98
C ALA A 147 -7.88 11.36 -10.67
N PHE A 148 -8.92 10.52 -10.72
CA PHE A 148 -9.61 10.02 -9.54
C PHE A 148 -8.67 9.29 -8.59
N LEU A 149 -7.89 8.31 -9.06
CA LEU A 149 -6.94 7.57 -8.22
C LEU A 149 -5.98 8.51 -7.48
N THR A 150 -5.41 9.47 -8.21
CA THR A 150 -4.40 10.39 -7.68
C THR A 150 -5.02 11.32 -6.63
N LEU A 151 -6.15 11.96 -6.97
CA LEU A 151 -6.83 12.89 -6.07
C LEU A 151 -7.43 12.19 -4.87
N TRP A 152 -8.07 11.03 -5.08
CA TRP A 152 -8.66 10.24 -4.00
C TRP A 152 -7.59 9.69 -3.06
N GLY A 153 -6.45 9.23 -3.59
CA GLY A 153 -5.30 8.80 -2.78
C GLY A 153 -4.78 9.91 -1.86
N LEU A 154 -4.76 11.16 -2.34
CA LEU A 154 -4.25 12.31 -1.58
C LEU A 154 -5.30 12.95 -0.65
N LEU A 155 -6.54 13.06 -1.09
CA LEU A 155 -7.59 13.83 -0.41
C LEU A 155 -8.53 12.98 0.43
N VAL A 156 -8.52 11.66 0.26
CA VAL A 156 -9.36 10.73 1.02
C VAL A 156 -8.52 9.69 1.73
N TYR A 157 -7.73 8.91 0.99
CA TYR A 157 -6.93 7.84 1.59
C TYR A 157 -5.92 8.37 2.62
N ALA A 158 -5.07 9.34 2.23
CA ALA A 158 -4.05 9.86 3.15
C ALA A 158 -4.64 10.48 4.43
N PRO A 159 -5.71 11.30 4.38
CA PRO A 159 -6.41 11.76 5.58
C PRO A 159 -6.99 10.62 6.43
N VAL A 160 -7.67 9.63 5.82
CA VAL A 160 -8.24 8.50 6.58
C VAL A 160 -7.13 7.67 7.24
N ALA A 161 -6.03 7.42 6.53
CA ALA A 161 -4.85 6.77 7.10
C ALA A 161 -4.28 7.58 8.27
N HIS A 162 -4.26 8.91 8.17
CA HIS A 162 -3.86 9.77 9.28
C HIS A 162 -4.79 9.64 10.48
N TRP A 163 -6.11 9.65 10.25
CA TRP A 163 -7.11 9.55 11.32
C TRP A 163 -6.91 8.31 12.20
N VAL A 164 -6.49 7.21 11.59
CA VAL A 164 -6.43 5.89 12.24
C VAL A 164 -5.00 5.51 12.64
N TRP A 165 -4.02 5.67 11.76
CA TRP A 165 -2.64 5.20 11.95
C TRP A 165 -1.61 6.31 12.11
N GLY A 166 -1.91 7.52 11.65
CA GLY A 166 -0.98 8.65 11.65
C GLY A 166 -1.01 9.53 12.89
N GLY A 167 -1.67 9.09 13.98
CA GLY A 167 -1.84 9.89 15.19
C GLY A 167 -3.07 10.80 15.21
N GLY A 168 -3.98 10.64 14.25
CA GLY A 168 -5.21 11.42 14.16
C GLY A 168 -6.30 10.99 15.16
N PHE A 169 -7.48 11.60 15.00
CA PHE A 169 -8.52 11.54 16.03
C PHE A 169 -9.15 10.15 16.26
N LEU A 170 -9.24 9.27 15.25
CA LEU A 170 -9.81 7.94 15.45
C LEU A 170 -8.86 7.06 16.27
N GLY A 171 -7.57 7.12 15.98
CA GLY A 171 -6.54 6.49 16.81
C GLY A 171 -6.60 7.02 18.25
N ALA A 172 -6.71 8.34 18.43
CA ALA A 172 -6.83 8.96 19.75
C ALA A 172 -8.12 8.57 20.52
N LEU A 173 -9.19 8.21 19.82
CA LEU A 173 -10.44 7.69 20.41
C LEU A 173 -10.36 6.19 20.74
N GLY A 174 -9.24 5.51 20.45
CA GLY A 174 -9.06 4.09 20.70
C GLY A 174 -9.65 3.18 19.63
N ALA A 175 -9.83 3.67 18.40
CA ALA A 175 -10.26 2.83 17.29
C ALA A 175 -9.22 1.72 17.02
N LEU A 176 -9.65 0.47 17.08
CA LEU A 176 -8.81 -0.70 16.80
C LEU A 176 -8.94 -1.10 15.33
N ASP A 177 -7.96 -0.69 14.54
CA ASP A 177 -7.86 -1.08 13.13
C ASP A 177 -6.42 -1.51 12.81
N PHE A 178 -6.18 -2.81 12.94
CA PHE A 178 -4.84 -3.38 12.86
C PHE A 178 -4.23 -3.29 11.46
N ALA A 179 -5.01 -3.65 10.42
CA ALA A 179 -4.52 -3.75 9.05
C ALA A 179 -5.41 -3.04 8.01
N GLY A 180 -6.44 -2.29 8.42
CA GLY A 180 -7.12 -1.36 7.53
C GLY A 180 -8.54 -1.78 7.17
N GLY A 181 -9.27 -2.37 8.12
CA GLY A 181 -10.71 -2.52 8.03
C GLY A 181 -11.39 -1.21 7.64
N THR A 182 -11.00 -0.11 8.29
CA THR A 182 -11.48 1.24 7.98
C THR A 182 -10.69 1.87 6.84
N VAL A 183 -9.35 1.94 6.98
CA VAL A 183 -8.48 2.70 6.07
C VAL A 183 -8.50 2.17 4.64
N VAL A 184 -8.60 0.85 4.49
CA VAL A 184 -8.58 0.15 3.20
C VAL A 184 -10.00 -0.26 2.78
N HIS A 185 -10.61 -1.19 3.51
CA HIS A 185 -11.78 -1.90 2.99
C HIS A 185 -13.07 -1.08 3.00
N ILE A 186 -13.42 -0.48 4.14
CA ILE A 186 -14.60 0.40 4.23
C ILE A 186 -14.40 1.61 3.34
N ASN A 187 -13.21 2.23 3.37
CA ASN A 187 -12.91 3.42 2.57
C ASN A 187 -13.06 3.16 1.06
N ALA A 188 -12.42 2.11 0.53
CA ALA A 188 -12.55 1.74 -0.89
C ALA A 188 -13.98 1.29 -1.24
N GLY A 189 -14.65 0.56 -0.34
CA GLY A 189 -16.03 0.10 -0.54
C GLY A 189 -17.02 1.26 -0.68
N VAL A 190 -16.93 2.25 0.22
CA VAL A 190 -17.76 3.46 0.16
C VAL A 190 -17.42 4.30 -1.06
N ALA A 191 -16.12 4.50 -1.36
CA ALA A 191 -15.70 5.23 -2.56
C ALA A 191 -16.22 4.56 -3.84
N GLY A 192 -16.15 3.23 -3.92
CA GLY A 192 -16.69 2.47 -5.05
C GLY A 192 -18.20 2.56 -5.17
N LEU A 193 -18.93 2.50 -4.05
CA LEU A 193 -20.38 2.69 -4.05
C LEU A 193 -20.76 4.09 -4.56
N VAL A 194 -20.15 5.14 -4.00
CA VAL A 194 -20.42 6.53 -4.41
C VAL A 194 -20.07 6.74 -5.89
N ALA A 195 -18.93 6.22 -6.34
CA ALA A 195 -18.53 6.32 -7.75
C ALA A 195 -19.51 5.58 -8.68
N ALA A 196 -19.97 4.38 -8.30
CA ALA A 196 -20.95 3.62 -9.07
C ALA A 196 -22.30 4.35 -9.16
N LEU A 197 -22.75 4.99 -8.08
CA LEU A 197 -23.96 5.81 -8.06
C LEU A 197 -23.82 7.06 -8.94
N ALA A 198 -22.70 7.76 -8.84
CA ALA A 198 -22.44 8.98 -9.62
C ALA A 198 -22.30 8.73 -11.13
N LEU A 199 -21.68 7.60 -11.53
CA LEU A 199 -21.54 7.21 -12.94
C LEU A 199 -22.82 6.61 -13.54
N GLY A 200 -23.72 6.12 -12.70
CA GLY A 200 -24.96 5.47 -13.12
C GLY A 200 -24.79 4.03 -13.65
N PRO A 201 -25.88 3.43 -14.15
CA PRO A 201 -25.90 2.05 -14.64
C PRO A 201 -25.14 1.90 -15.97
N ARG A 202 -24.65 0.68 -16.24
CA ARG A 202 -24.11 0.33 -17.56
C ARG A 202 -25.23 0.37 -18.60
N LYS A 203 -24.92 0.75 -19.83
CA LYS A 203 -25.90 0.89 -20.94
C LYS A 203 -26.67 -0.41 -21.25
N ASP A 204 -26.08 -1.56 -20.94
CA ASP A 204 -26.60 -2.90 -21.17
C ASP A 204 -27.04 -3.62 -19.89
N PHE A 205 -27.06 -2.93 -18.76
CA PHE A 205 -27.53 -3.47 -17.49
C PHE A 205 -28.99 -3.95 -17.63
N GLY A 206 -29.27 -5.18 -17.19
CA GLY A 206 -30.59 -5.82 -17.29
C GLY A 206 -30.99 -6.26 -18.71
N ARG A 207 -30.19 -5.95 -19.74
CA ARG A 207 -30.44 -6.39 -21.14
C ARG A 207 -29.71 -7.68 -21.48
N GLN A 208 -28.55 -7.92 -20.88
CA GLN A 208 -27.73 -9.11 -21.08
C GLN A 208 -27.07 -9.54 -19.77
N ALA A 209 -26.90 -10.84 -19.57
CA ALA A 209 -26.11 -11.37 -18.46
C ALA A 209 -24.64 -10.95 -18.62
N ILE A 210 -24.06 -10.37 -17.57
CA ILE A 210 -22.64 -10.03 -17.52
C ILE A 210 -21.93 -11.22 -16.88
N LEU A 211 -21.38 -12.11 -17.72
CA LEU A 211 -20.65 -13.29 -17.28
C LEU A 211 -19.14 -13.00 -17.22
N PRO A 212 -18.43 -13.55 -16.21
CA PRO A 212 -16.97 -13.55 -16.18
C PRO A 212 -16.40 -14.18 -17.45
N HIS A 213 -15.43 -13.54 -18.08
CA HIS A 213 -14.78 -14.15 -19.24
C HIS A 213 -13.80 -15.27 -18.86
N SER A 214 -13.32 -15.29 -17.61
CA SER A 214 -12.40 -16.33 -17.11
C SER A 214 -12.49 -16.49 -15.60
N VAL A 215 -13.21 -17.52 -15.17
CA VAL A 215 -13.23 -17.96 -13.76
C VAL A 215 -11.84 -18.41 -13.30
N PRO A 216 -11.02 -19.16 -14.09
CA PRO A 216 -9.66 -19.51 -13.68
C PRO A 216 -8.78 -18.30 -13.38
N LEU A 217 -8.87 -17.24 -14.20
CA LEU A 217 -8.10 -16.00 -13.96
C LEU A 217 -8.54 -15.30 -12.68
N THR A 218 -9.86 -15.29 -12.44
CA THR A 218 -10.44 -14.75 -11.21
C THR A 218 -9.92 -15.50 -9.98
N LEU A 219 -9.92 -16.83 -10.03
CA LEU A 219 -9.44 -17.68 -8.94
C LEU A 219 -7.92 -17.54 -8.72
N LEU A 220 -7.13 -17.39 -9.78
CA LEU A 220 -5.70 -17.08 -9.67
C LEU A 220 -5.48 -15.74 -8.95
N GLY A 221 -6.20 -14.70 -9.37
CA GLY A 221 -6.14 -13.39 -8.71
C GLY A 221 -6.54 -13.47 -7.23
N ALA A 222 -7.62 -14.20 -6.92
CA ALA A 222 -8.08 -14.42 -5.54
C ALA A 222 -7.04 -15.15 -4.69
N ALA A 223 -6.42 -16.21 -5.22
CA ALA A 223 -5.39 -16.98 -4.51
C ALA A 223 -4.14 -16.13 -4.23
N LEU A 224 -3.71 -15.32 -5.21
CA LEU A 224 -2.59 -14.41 -5.04
C LEU A 224 -2.89 -13.26 -4.08
N LEU A 225 -4.12 -12.72 -4.11
CA LEU A 225 -4.60 -11.74 -3.13
C LEU A 225 -4.56 -12.33 -1.72
N TRP A 226 -5.07 -13.54 -1.54
CA TRP A 226 -5.04 -14.23 -0.26
C TRP A 226 -3.61 -14.48 0.23
N PHE A 227 -2.71 -14.89 -0.66
CA PHE A 227 -1.29 -15.06 -0.34
C PHE A 227 -0.61 -13.74 0.04
N GLY A 228 -0.83 -12.67 -0.74
CA GLY A 228 -0.31 -11.33 -0.42
C GLY A 228 -0.86 -10.79 0.91
N TRP A 229 -2.07 -11.22 1.29
CA TRP A 229 -2.74 -10.81 2.53
C TRP A 229 -1.97 -11.24 3.80
N PHE A 230 -1.10 -12.26 3.72
CA PHE A 230 -0.21 -12.59 4.84
C PHE A 230 0.79 -11.48 5.14
N GLY A 231 1.35 -10.84 4.11
CA GLY A 231 2.18 -9.64 4.29
C GLY A 231 1.37 -8.42 4.71
N PHE A 232 0.12 -8.32 4.24
CA PHE A 232 -0.79 -7.24 4.62
C PHE A 232 -1.14 -7.27 6.11
N ASN A 233 -1.64 -8.41 6.60
CA ASN A 233 -2.00 -8.56 8.00
C ASN A 233 -0.75 -8.75 8.88
N GLY A 234 0.10 -9.72 8.57
CA GLY A 234 1.27 -10.04 9.39
C GLY A 234 2.32 -8.93 9.42
N GLY A 235 2.51 -8.21 8.31
CA GLY A 235 3.39 -7.05 8.26
C GLY A 235 2.85 -5.82 9.02
N SER A 236 1.55 -5.76 9.31
CA SER A 236 0.97 -4.63 10.07
C SER A 236 1.44 -4.59 11.53
N ALA A 237 2.05 -5.67 12.05
CA ALA A 237 2.75 -5.66 13.33
C ALA A 237 4.06 -4.84 13.30
N LEU A 238 4.61 -4.55 12.11
CA LEU A 238 5.89 -3.87 11.87
C LEU A 238 7.13 -4.59 12.45
N ALA A 239 6.97 -5.81 12.95
CA ALA A 239 8.00 -6.62 13.58
C ALA A 239 7.74 -8.11 13.36
N ALA A 240 8.78 -8.93 13.51
CA ALA A 240 8.70 -10.39 13.45
C ALA A 240 8.52 -10.97 14.87
N ASN A 241 7.30 -10.92 15.41
CA ASN A 241 6.97 -11.27 16.80
C ASN A 241 5.91 -12.36 16.96
#